data_AF-A0A9X4IMB3-F1
#
_entry.id   AF-A0A9X4IMB3-F1
#
_cell.length_a   1.000
_cell.length_b   1.000
_cell.length_c   1.000
_cell.angle_alpha   90.00
_cell.angle_beta   90.00
_cell.angle_gamma   90.00
#
_symmetry.space_group_name_H-M   'P 1'
#
loop_
_entity.id
_entity.type
_entity.pdbx_description
1 polymer ?
#
loop_
_entity_poly.entity_id
_entity_poly.type
_entity_poly.pdbx_seq_one_letter_code
_entity_poly.pdbx_strand_id
1 'polypeptide(L)'
;MAPRGHREGEAPEPCSAWRLQGAEGRHAILVRAGHHFLIAHSYTGPAYGADTLAASLADVANPEDRQDMVASEFSFGQVSSSGAWRIERSSLPFREGADLAPSFTSQGVTLHELAPGGEPVESVWTIGFSQ
;
A
#
# COMPACT_ATOMS: atom_id res chain seq x y z
N MET A 1 38.22 -14.81 -8.37
CA MET A 1 36.95 -14.56 -7.67
C MET A 1 36.12 -13.66 -8.57
N ALA A 2 35.26 -14.24 -9.41
CA ALA A 2 34.44 -13.47 -10.36
C ALA A 2 33.10 -13.11 -9.71
N PRO A 3 32.54 -11.91 -9.97
CA PRO A 3 31.23 -11.53 -9.45
C PRO A 3 30.16 -12.43 -10.08
N ARG A 4 29.42 -13.14 -9.23
CA ARG A 4 28.26 -13.94 -9.62
C ARG A 4 27.05 -13.02 -9.80
N GLY A 5 26.44 -13.07 -10.98
CA GLY A 5 24.99 -12.94 -11.12
C GLY A 5 24.46 -11.81 -11.98
N HIS A 6 24.84 -11.72 -13.26
CA HIS A 6 23.89 -11.24 -14.26
C HIS A 6 23.17 -12.48 -14.79
N ARG A 7 21.91 -12.68 -14.40
CA ARG A 7 21.06 -13.75 -14.94
C ARG A 7 20.52 -13.24 -16.29
N GLU A 8 21.35 -13.32 -17.32
CA GLU A 8 20.88 -13.13 -18.70
C GLU A 8 20.01 -14.34 -19.08
N GLY A 9 18.75 -14.09 -19.44
CA GLY A 9 17.91 -15.07 -20.14
C GLY A 9 16.50 -15.30 -19.60
N GLU A 10 16.10 -14.71 -18.47
CA GLU A 10 14.72 -14.80 -17.98
C GLU A 10 13.95 -13.57 -18.45
N ALA A 11 12.78 -13.76 -19.09
CA ALA A 11 11.92 -12.63 -19.44
C ALA A 11 11.63 -11.83 -18.15
N PRO A 12 11.72 -10.49 -18.17
CA PRO A 12 11.52 -9.72 -16.96
C PRO A 12 10.12 -10.02 -16.41
N GLU A 13 10.06 -10.48 -15.16
CA GLU A 13 8.77 -10.69 -14.50
C GLU A 13 8.01 -9.35 -14.44
N PRO A 14 6.66 -9.37 -14.52
CA PRO A 14 5.87 -8.16 -14.52
C PRO A 14 6.20 -7.27 -13.33
N CYS A 15 6.72 -6.07 -13.58
CA CYS A 15 7.00 -5.06 -12.57
C CYS A 15 6.17 -3.82 -12.86
N SER A 16 5.36 -3.40 -11.89
CA SER A 16 4.48 -2.24 -12.03
C SER A 16 4.27 -1.58 -10.67
N ALA A 17 4.18 -0.26 -10.67
CA ALA A 17 3.89 0.52 -9.48
C ALA A 17 2.79 1.54 -9.82
N TRP A 18 1.80 1.65 -8.95
CA TRP A 18 0.68 2.56 -9.07
C TRP A 18 0.66 3.48 -7.86
N ARG A 19 0.62 4.79 -8.11
CA ARG A 19 0.26 5.78 -7.09
C ARG A 19 -1.26 5.85 -7.04
N LEU A 20 -1.80 5.72 -5.84
CA LEU A 20 -3.22 5.62 -5.59
C LEU A 20 -3.67 6.81 -4.74
N GLN A 21 -4.85 7.35 -5.05
CA GLN A 21 -5.50 8.38 -4.25
C GLN A 21 -6.94 7.97 -3.94
N GLY A 22 -7.25 7.88 -2.65
CA GLY A 22 -8.53 7.47 -2.11
C GLY A 22 -9.35 8.65 -1.60
N ALA A 23 -10.47 8.34 -0.96
CA ALA A 23 -11.31 9.35 -0.30
C ALA A 23 -10.53 10.13 0.77
N GLU A 24 -11.00 11.35 1.08
CA GLU A 24 -10.49 12.18 2.19
C GLU A 24 -8.98 12.45 2.15
N GLY A 25 -8.38 12.45 0.96
CA GLY A 25 -6.94 12.72 0.79
C GLY A 25 -6.04 11.54 1.17
N ARG A 26 -6.59 10.33 1.32
CA ARG A 26 -5.77 9.12 1.52
C ARG A 26 -4.89 8.86 0.31
N HIS A 27 -3.63 8.52 0.56
CA HIS A 27 -2.67 8.14 -0.48
C HIS A 27 -2.17 6.72 -0.25
N ALA A 28 -1.90 6.03 -1.35
CA ALA A 28 -1.29 4.71 -1.31
C ALA A 28 -0.34 4.48 -2.48
N ILE A 29 0.56 3.52 -2.33
CA ILE A 29 1.38 2.98 -3.42
C ILE A 29 1.15 1.47 -3.44
N LEU A 30 0.74 0.96 -4.60
CA LEU A 30 0.66 -0.47 -4.88
C LEU A 30 1.81 -0.84 -5.82
N VAL A 31 2.63 -1.82 -5.44
CA VAL A 31 3.72 -2.34 -6.25
C VAL A 31 3.47 -3.82 -6.48
N ARG A 32 3.66 -4.28 -7.71
CA ARG A 32 3.75 -5.70 -8.06
C ARG A 32 5.09 -5.96 -8.73
N ALA A 33 5.81 -6.98 -8.26
CA ALA A 33 7.04 -7.47 -8.84
C ALA A 33 6.96 -9.00 -8.95
N GLY A 34 6.64 -9.49 -10.15
CA GLY A 34 6.37 -10.89 -10.42
C GLY A 34 5.21 -11.42 -9.59
N HIS A 35 5.54 -12.36 -8.70
CA HIS A 35 4.61 -12.98 -7.75
C HIS A 35 4.53 -12.25 -6.41
N HIS A 36 5.26 -11.17 -6.19
CA HIS A 36 5.19 -10.40 -4.96
C HIS A 36 4.43 -9.11 -5.15
N PHE A 37 3.78 -8.66 -4.09
CA PHE A 37 3.22 -7.32 -4.04
C PHE A 37 3.50 -6.64 -2.71
N LEU A 38 3.46 -5.32 -2.75
CA LEU A 38 3.47 -4.44 -1.59
C LEU A 38 2.41 -3.38 -1.77
N ILE A 39 1.66 -3.11 -0.71
CA ILE A 39 0.84 -1.91 -0.61
C ILE A 39 1.24 -1.13 0.62
N ALA A 40 1.40 0.18 0.46
CA ALA A 40 1.64 1.11 1.55
C ALA A 40 0.58 2.21 1.54
N HIS A 41 0.03 2.53 2.71
CA HIS A 41 -0.95 3.60 2.91
C HIS A 41 -0.37 4.72 3.75
N SER A 42 -0.76 5.96 3.45
CA SER A 42 -0.65 7.06 4.40
C SER A 42 -1.61 6.81 5.57
N TYR A 43 -1.16 7.08 6.80
CA TYR A 43 -2.05 7.11 7.96
C TYR A 43 -3.23 8.05 7.74
N THR A 44 -4.41 7.63 8.21
CA THR A 44 -5.69 8.31 7.99
C THR A 44 -6.20 9.03 9.24
N GLY A 45 -5.30 9.45 10.11
CA GLY A 45 -5.64 10.37 11.19
C GLY A 45 -6.11 11.72 10.66
N PRO A 46 -6.61 12.61 11.54
CA PRO A 46 -7.10 13.91 11.12
C PRO A 46 -6.06 14.66 10.29
N ALA A 47 -6.49 15.26 9.17
CA ALA A 47 -5.63 16.08 8.35
C ALA A 47 -5.16 17.30 9.17
N TYR A 48 -3.88 17.35 9.52
CA TYR A 48 -3.30 18.46 10.24
C TYR A 48 -2.93 19.57 9.26
N GLY A 49 -3.65 20.69 9.34
CA GLY A 49 -3.73 21.75 8.33
C GLY A 49 -2.49 22.64 8.13
N ALA A 50 -1.28 22.12 8.30
CA ALA A 50 -0.04 22.88 8.11
C ALA A 50 0.61 22.57 6.74
N ASP A 51 1.38 23.54 6.22
CA ASP A 51 2.00 23.46 4.89
C ASP A 51 3.13 22.42 4.77
N THR A 52 3.65 21.92 5.91
CA THR A 52 4.74 20.93 5.93
C THR A 52 4.48 19.89 7.02
N LEU A 53 4.95 18.67 6.81
CA LEU A 53 4.89 17.59 7.81
C LEU A 53 5.53 18.01 9.14
N ALA A 54 6.64 18.77 9.10
CA ALA A 54 7.31 19.26 10.31
C ALA A 54 6.42 20.23 11.10
N ALA A 55 5.67 21.10 10.40
CA ALA A 55 4.71 21.99 11.03
C ALA A 55 3.49 21.21 11.56
N SER A 56 2.96 20.26 10.80
CA SER A 56 1.88 19.37 11.25
C SER A 56 2.29 18.57 12.49
N LEU A 57 3.55 18.10 12.57
CA LEU A 57 4.07 17.38 13.73
C LEU A 57 4.19 18.29 14.96
N ALA A 58 4.55 19.55 14.76
CA ALA A 58 4.69 20.52 15.85
C ALA A 58 3.35 20.86 16.52
N ASP A 59 2.24 20.78 15.77
CA ASP A 59 0.89 21.06 16.25
C ASP A 59 0.25 19.89 17.01
N VAL A 60 0.84 18.70 16.94
CA VAL A 60 0.35 17.50 17.64
C VAL A 60 0.98 17.41 19.03
N ALA A 61 0.15 17.66 20.06
CA ALA A 61 0.61 17.70 21.44
C ALA A 61 1.14 16.34 21.94
N ASN A 62 0.45 15.24 21.59
CA ASN A 62 0.77 13.90 22.07
C ASN A 62 1.90 13.25 21.22
N PRO A 63 2.99 12.75 21.83
CA PRO A 63 4.01 11.99 21.12
C PRO A 63 3.49 10.74 20.38
N GLU A 64 2.46 10.06 20.91
CA GLU A 64 1.87 8.89 20.25
C GLU A 64 1.16 9.29 18.95
N ASP A 65 0.32 10.33 19.00
CA ASP A 65 -0.36 10.86 17.81
C ASP A 65 0.62 11.38 16.74
N ARG A 66 1.79 11.90 17.15
CA ARG A 66 2.87 12.28 16.21
C ARG A 66 3.48 11.06 15.52
N GLN A 67 3.69 9.99 16.29
CA GLN A 67 4.23 8.74 15.76
C GLN A 67 3.25 8.09 14.79
N ASP A 68 1.96 8.11 15.12
CA ASP A 68 0.89 7.65 14.24
C ASP A 68 0.82 8.47 12.94
N MET A 69 1.02 9.79 13.00
CA MET A 69 1.01 10.64 11.81
C MET A 69 2.15 10.34 10.81
N VAL A 70 3.29 9.84 11.27
CA VAL A 70 4.39 9.38 10.41
C VAL A 70 4.37 7.87 10.16
N ALA A 71 3.49 7.14 10.84
CA ALA A 71 3.32 5.71 10.60
C ALA A 71 2.73 5.53 9.21
N SER A 72 3.38 4.70 8.40
CA SER A 72 2.76 4.19 7.17
C SER A 72 2.28 2.79 7.46
N GLU A 73 1.07 2.47 7.03
CA GLU A 73 0.62 1.09 7.04
C GLU A 73 1.23 0.40 5.83
N PHE A 74 1.76 -0.80 6.01
CA PHE A 74 2.28 -1.61 4.91
C PHE A 74 1.75 -3.02 4.99
N SER A 75 1.41 -3.58 3.83
CA SER A 75 1.10 -4.99 3.67
C SER A 75 1.91 -5.54 2.51
N PHE A 76 2.50 -6.72 2.74
CA PHE A 76 3.31 -7.44 1.77
C PHE A 76 2.73 -8.84 1.59
N GLY A 77 2.79 -9.34 0.37
CA GLY A 77 2.26 -10.67 0.10
C GLY A 77 2.61 -11.21 -1.27
N GLN A 78 1.92 -12.28 -1.63
CA GLN A 78 2.14 -13.01 -2.86
C GLN A 78 0.88 -13.10 -3.72
N VAL A 79 1.10 -13.06 -5.03
CA VAL A 79 0.10 -13.33 -6.07
C VAL A 79 0.21 -14.80 -6.46
N SER A 80 -0.80 -15.58 -6.09
CA SER A 80 -0.86 -17.01 -6.40
C SER A 80 -1.01 -17.26 -7.90
N SER A 81 -0.78 -18.50 -8.33
CA SER A 81 -1.06 -18.93 -9.71
C SER A 81 -2.54 -18.83 -10.10
N SER A 82 -3.46 -18.82 -9.12
CA SER A 82 -4.89 -18.59 -9.34
C SER A 82 -5.25 -17.10 -9.43
N GLY A 83 -4.28 -16.20 -9.21
CA GLY A 83 -4.46 -14.75 -9.27
C GLY A 83 -4.90 -14.10 -7.94
N ALA A 84 -4.91 -14.83 -6.83
CA ALA A 84 -5.25 -14.29 -5.51
C ALA A 84 -4.05 -13.54 -4.90
N TRP A 85 -4.29 -12.37 -4.30
CA TRP A 85 -3.27 -11.50 -3.72
C TRP A 85 -3.28 -11.65 -2.19
N ARG A 86 -2.70 -12.73 -1.70
CA ARG A 86 -2.69 -13.08 -0.27
C ARG A 86 -1.70 -12.20 0.48
N ILE A 87 -2.16 -11.47 1.49
CA ILE A 87 -1.31 -10.73 2.43
C ILE A 87 -0.59 -11.74 3.34
N GLU A 88 0.73 -11.69 3.39
CA GLU A 88 1.55 -12.56 4.24
C GLU A 88 2.09 -11.84 5.48
N ARG A 89 2.37 -10.54 5.36
CA ARG A 89 2.86 -9.70 6.45
C ARG A 89 2.18 -8.36 6.40
N SER A 90 1.84 -7.81 7.56
CA SER A 90 1.21 -6.50 7.64
C SER A 90 1.61 -5.78 8.92
N SER A 91 1.75 -4.46 8.85
CA SER A 91 1.82 -3.61 10.06
C SER A 91 0.51 -3.63 10.86
N LEU A 92 -0.58 -4.11 10.24
CA LEU A 92 -1.87 -4.40 10.85
C LEU A 92 -2.10 -5.92 10.85
N PRO A 93 -1.82 -6.64 11.95
CA PRO A 93 -1.80 -8.11 11.96
C PRO A 93 -3.12 -8.77 11.54
N PHE A 94 -4.27 -8.13 11.79
CA PHE A 94 -5.58 -8.65 11.40
C PHE A 94 -5.80 -8.72 9.88
N ARG A 95 -4.93 -8.09 9.07
CA ARG A 95 -4.95 -8.19 7.60
C ARG A 95 -4.19 -9.41 7.07
N GLU A 96 -3.37 -10.05 7.89
CA GLU A 96 -2.60 -11.21 7.45
C GLU A 96 -3.53 -12.36 7.05
N GLY A 97 -3.30 -12.89 5.86
CA GLY A 97 -4.14 -13.88 5.23
C GLY A 97 -5.34 -13.32 4.46
N ALA A 98 -5.65 -12.03 4.52
CA ALA A 98 -6.66 -11.47 3.63
C ALA A 98 -6.21 -11.56 2.16
N ASP A 99 -7.17 -11.60 1.24
CA ASP A 99 -6.94 -11.42 -0.18
C ASP A 99 -7.20 -9.94 -0.52
N LEU A 100 -6.20 -9.24 -1.05
CA LEU A 100 -6.31 -7.84 -1.46
C LEU A 100 -7.22 -7.69 -2.69
N ALA A 101 -7.33 -8.74 -3.52
CA ALA A 101 -8.19 -8.86 -4.70
C ALA A 101 -8.30 -7.56 -5.54
N PRO A 102 -7.18 -7.00 -6.05
CA PRO A 102 -7.22 -5.73 -6.76
C PRO A 102 -8.00 -5.86 -8.08
N SER A 103 -9.01 -5.02 -8.25
CA SER A 103 -9.80 -4.90 -9.48
C SER A 103 -9.44 -3.61 -10.20
N PHE A 104 -8.69 -3.72 -11.30
CA PHE A 104 -8.23 -2.57 -12.07
C PHE A 104 -9.25 -2.18 -13.15
N THR A 105 -9.50 -0.87 -13.26
CA THR A 105 -10.32 -0.27 -14.32
C THR A 105 -9.55 0.85 -15.01
N SER A 106 -10.12 1.44 -16.06
CA SER A 106 -9.55 2.63 -16.70
C SER A 106 -9.53 3.87 -15.80
N GLN A 107 -10.30 3.88 -14.72
CA GLN A 107 -10.43 5.04 -13.82
C GLN A 107 -9.71 4.86 -12.48
N GLY A 108 -9.28 3.65 -12.15
CA GLY A 108 -8.79 3.37 -10.81
C GLY A 108 -8.59 1.90 -10.48
N VAL A 109 -8.46 1.62 -9.18
CA VAL A 109 -8.39 0.28 -8.63
C VAL A 109 -9.31 0.19 -7.41
N THR A 110 -10.05 -0.92 -7.30
CA THR A 110 -10.77 -1.29 -6.08
C THR A 110 -9.95 -2.33 -5.34
N LEU A 111 -9.81 -2.17 -4.03
CA LEU A 111 -9.10 -3.10 -3.15
C LEU A 111 -10.06 -3.67 -2.10
N HIS A 112 -9.89 -4.95 -1.79
CA HIS A 112 -10.60 -5.60 -0.69
C HIS A 112 -9.73 -5.49 0.57
N GLU A 113 -10.22 -4.74 1.55
CA GLU A 113 -9.54 -4.49 2.81
C GLU A 113 -10.32 -5.11 3.98
N LEU A 114 -9.66 -5.22 5.14
CA LEU A 114 -10.31 -5.56 6.39
C LEU A 114 -10.25 -4.37 7.34
N ALA A 115 -11.37 -4.11 8.01
CA ALA A 115 -11.42 -3.25 9.19
C ALA A 115 -10.86 -3.99 10.42
N PRO A 116 -10.45 -3.28 11.49
CA PRO A 116 -9.97 -3.91 12.73
C PRO A 116 -10.94 -4.92 13.36
N GLY A 117 -12.25 -4.77 13.13
CA GLY A 117 -13.28 -5.72 13.56
C GLY A 117 -13.36 -7.01 12.72
N GLY A 118 -12.55 -7.15 11.67
CA GLY A 118 -12.59 -8.26 10.72
C GLY A 118 -13.62 -8.09 9.61
N GLU A 119 -14.34 -6.97 9.59
CA GLU A 119 -15.34 -6.69 8.56
C GLU A 119 -14.67 -6.36 7.21
N PRO A 120 -15.12 -6.96 6.10
CA PRO A 120 -14.66 -6.60 4.76
C PRO A 120 -15.04 -5.16 4.41
N VAL A 121 -14.10 -4.42 3.84
CA VAL A 121 -14.29 -3.06 3.34
C VAL A 121 -13.73 -2.96 1.94
N GLU A 122 -14.54 -2.51 0.99
CA GLU A 122 -14.03 -2.16 -0.34
C GLU A 122 -13.56 -0.70 -0.34
N SER A 123 -12.33 -0.49 -0.78
CA SER A 123 -11.76 0.85 -0.96
C SER A 123 -11.54 1.15 -2.43
N VAL A 124 -12.10 2.26 -2.90
CA VAL A 124 -11.97 2.74 -4.28
C VAL A 124 -10.87 3.78 -4.36
N TRP A 125 -9.95 3.57 -5.30
CA TRP A 125 -8.78 4.41 -5.50
C TRP A 125 -8.69 4.89 -6.94
N THR A 126 -8.30 6.13 -7.13
CA THR A 126 -7.89 6.66 -8.44
C THR A 126 -6.40 6.43 -8.67
N ILE A 127 -6.00 6.13 -9.90
CA ILE A 127 -4.59 5.95 -10.25
C ILE A 127 -4.02 7.30 -10.70
N GLY A 128 -3.05 7.81 -9.94
CA GLY A 128 -2.29 8.99 -10.29
C GLY A 128 -1.18 8.64 -11.27
N PHE A 129 -1.16 9.28 -12.43
CA PHE A 129 -0.04 9.22 -13.37
C PHE A 129 0.97 10.31 -12.99
N SER A 130 2.23 9.94 -12.74
CA SER A 130 3.32 10.93 -12.79
C SER A 130 3.56 11.26 -14.25
N GLN A 131 3.49 12.55 -14.60
CA GLN A 131 4.20 13.04 -15.78
C GLN A 131 5.71 13.03 -15.51
#